data_AF-A0A935F9P3-F1
#
_entry.id   AF-A0A935F9P3-F1
#
_cell.length_a   1.000
_cell.length_b   1.000
_cell.length_c   1.000
_cell.angle_alpha   90.00
_cell.angle_beta   90.00
_cell.angle_gamma   90.00
#
_symmetry.space_group_name_H-M   'P 1'
#
loop_
_entity.id
_entity.type
_entity.pdbx_description
1 polymer ?
#
loop_
_entity_poly.entity_id
_entity_poly.type
_entity_poly.pdbx_seq_one_letter_code
_entity_poly.pdbx_strand_id
1 'polypeptide(L)'
;MILTDEESRFLAYWEENRKRKKSLIWKLAAGLPLGVVMALAILVNVYAGWFKGAAVALKVNTQLLFVVILAIIGMVVFIVVFSSRHQWEMNEQRYQELLFRKNKSD
;
A
#
# COMPACT_ATOMS: atom_id res chain seq x y z
N MET A 1 13.26 -24.77 23.75
CA MET A 1 12.62 -25.51 22.64
C MET A 1 13.39 -25.19 21.38
N ILE A 2 13.90 -26.21 20.69
CA ILE A 2 14.67 -26.04 19.46
C ILE A 2 13.75 -25.49 18.36
N LEU A 3 14.20 -24.47 17.63
CA LEU A 3 13.49 -23.94 16.46
C LEU A 3 13.48 -24.97 15.33
N THR A 4 12.42 -25.02 14.54
CA THR A 4 12.42 -25.83 13.32
C THR A 4 13.34 -25.19 12.26
N ASP A 5 13.81 -25.97 11.28
CA ASP A 5 14.66 -25.46 10.20
C ASP A 5 13.96 -24.33 9.41
N GLU A 6 12.64 -24.42 9.21
CA GLU A 6 11.84 -23.36 8.60
C GLU A 6 11.81 -22.06 9.44
N GLU A 7 11.67 -22.17 10.75
CA GLU A 7 11.65 -21.02 11.66
C GLU A 7 13.02 -20.32 11.70
N SER A 8 14.11 -21.08 11.70
CA SER A 8 15.48 -20.54 11.64
C SER A 8 15.77 -19.84 10.32
N ARG A 9 15.32 -20.41 9.18
CA ARG A 9 15.44 -19.77 7.86
C ARG A 9 14.63 -18.48 7.78
N PHE A 10 13.41 -18.47 8.32
CA PHE A 10 12.60 -17.25 8.39
C PHE A 10 13.28 -16.17 9.24
N LEU A 11 13.84 -16.53 10.40
CA LEU A 11 14.58 -15.62 11.28
C LEU A 11 15.74 -14.93 10.53
N ALA A 12 16.61 -15.72 9.90
CA ALA A 12 17.77 -15.20 9.16
C ALA A 12 17.34 -14.30 7.99
N TYR A 13 16.35 -14.75 7.21
CA TYR A 13 15.83 -13.96 6.09
C TYR A 13 15.19 -12.65 6.56
N TRP A 14 14.36 -12.68 7.59
CA TRP A 14 13.65 -11.49 8.08
C TRP A 14 14.60 -10.49 8.72
N GLU A 15 15.62 -10.95 9.46
CA GLU A 15 16.64 -10.09 10.06
C GLU A 15 17.38 -9.23 9.01
N GLU A 16 17.76 -9.84 7.89
CA GLU A 16 18.43 -9.14 6.78
C GLU A 16 17.46 -8.21 6.02
N ASN A 17 16.22 -8.66 5.81
CA ASN A 17 15.29 -7.99 4.89
C ASN A 17 14.31 -7.01 5.57
N ARG A 18 14.16 -7.02 6.91
CA ARG A 18 13.17 -6.18 7.63
C ARG A 18 13.31 -4.69 7.35
N LYS A 19 14.56 -4.18 7.29
CA LYS A 19 14.86 -2.76 7.01
C LYS A 19 14.53 -2.38 5.56
N ARG A 20 14.88 -3.26 4.61
CA ARG A 20 14.61 -3.06 3.18
C ARG A 20 13.10 -3.12 2.91
N LYS A 21 12.39 -4.12 3.44
CA LYS A 21 10.93 -4.25 3.31
C LYS A 21 10.20 -3.07 3.95
N LYS A 22 10.62 -2.61 5.13
CA LYS A 22 10.05 -1.40 5.76
C LYS A 22 10.21 -0.19 4.83
N SER A 23 11.40 0.04 4.29
CA SER A 23 11.63 1.15 3.34
C SER A 23 10.80 1.03 2.06
N LEU A 24 10.66 -0.16 1.49
CA LEU A 24 9.84 -0.40 0.30
C LEU A 24 8.36 -0.11 0.55
N ILE A 25 7.82 -0.52 1.70
CA ILE A 25 6.44 -0.23 2.08
C ILE A 25 6.22 1.28 2.19
N TRP A 26 7.15 2.00 2.84
CA TRP A 26 7.09 3.46 2.92
C TRP A 26 7.21 4.13 1.55
N LYS A 27 8.09 3.63 0.67
CA LYS A 27 8.24 4.15 -0.70
C LYS A 27 7.02 3.89 -1.58
N LEU A 28 6.43 2.69 -1.51
CA LEU A 28 5.20 2.35 -2.22
C LEU A 28 4.01 3.16 -1.69
N ALA A 29 3.91 3.31 -0.36
CA ALA A 29 2.90 4.14 0.27
C ALA A 29 3.06 5.63 -0.04
N ALA A 30 4.27 6.11 -0.33
CA ALA A 30 4.54 7.49 -0.75
C ALA A 30 4.38 7.71 -2.27
N GLY A 31 4.60 6.69 -3.10
CA GLY A 31 4.42 6.76 -4.55
C GLY A 31 2.95 6.69 -5.00
N LEU A 32 2.10 5.99 -4.24
CA LEU A 32 0.66 5.94 -4.46
C LEU A 32 -0.03 7.32 -4.44
N PRO A 33 0.21 8.21 -3.44
CA PRO A 33 -0.30 9.57 -3.40
C PRO A 33 0.01 10.37 -4.67
N LEU A 34 1.19 10.19 -5.26
CA LEU A 34 1.56 10.89 -6.50
C LEU A 34 0.68 10.44 -7.68
N GLY A 35 0.38 9.14 -7.77
CA GLY A 35 -0.56 8.61 -8.76
C GLY A 35 -1.98 9.15 -8.57
N VAL A 36 -2.42 9.31 -7.32
CA VAL A 36 -3.72 9.93 -7.00
C VAL A 36 -3.75 11.40 -7.39
N VAL A 37 -2.71 12.16 -7.06
CA VAL A 37 -2.60 13.60 -7.40
C VAL A 37 -2.56 13.79 -8.92
N MET A 38 -1.87 12.91 -9.64
CA MET A 38 -1.82 12.95 -11.10
C MET A 38 -3.17 12.60 -11.73
N ALA A 39 -3.88 11.59 -11.20
CA ALA A 39 -5.25 11.30 -11.61
C ALA A 39 -6.18 12.51 -11.33
N LEU A 40 -6.11 13.10 -10.14
CA LEU A 40 -6.83 14.32 -9.78
C LEU A 40 -6.56 15.46 -10.76
N ALA A 41 -5.29 15.71 -11.10
CA ALA A 41 -4.91 16.77 -12.03
C ALA A 41 -5.50 16.56 -13.43
N ILE A 42 -5.53 15.32 -13.92
CA ILE A 42 -6.18 14.97 -15.20
C ILE A 42 -7.69 15.23 -15.12
N LEU A 43 -8.36 14.83 -14.03
CA LEU A 43 -9.80 15.06 -13.85
C LEU A 43 -10.14 16.56 -13.79
N VAL A 44 -9.32 17.36 -13.08
CA VAL A 44 -9.46 18.83 -13.04
C VAL A 44 -9.28 19.44 -14.43
N ASN A 45 -8.31 18.97 -15.21
CA ASN A 45 -8.10 19.44 -16.58
C ASN A 45 -9.31 19.12 -17.50
N VAL A 46 -9.88 17.92 -17.37
CA VAL A 46 -11.09 17.52 -18.12
C VAL A 46 -12.29 18.38 -17.70
N TYR A 47 -12.48 18.63 -16.40
CA TYR A 47 -13.56 19.48 -15.89
C TYR A 47 -13.42 20.95 -16.31
N ALA A 48 -12.19 21.46 -16.45
CA ALA A 48 -11.91 22.81 -16.95
C ALA A 48 -12.36 23.04 -18.41
N GLY A 49 -12.84 22.00 -19.11
CA GLY A 49 -13.55 22.16 -20.38
C GLY A 49 -12.65 22.47 -21.58
N TRP A 50 -11.33 22.29 -21.45
CA TRP A 50 -10.36 22.52 -22.53
C TRP A 50 -10.63 21.61 -23.75
N PHE A 51 -11.17 20.41 -23.53
CA PHE A 51 -11.59 19.46 -24.58
C PHE A 51 -13.12 19.43 -24.75
N LYS A 52 -13.64 20.28 -25.64
CA LYS A 52 -15.08 20.38 -25.95
C LYS A 52 -15.72 19.07 -26.45
N GLY A 53 -14.93 18.12 -26.97
CA GLY A 53 -15.42 16.80 -27.43
C GLY A 53 -15.76 15.80 -26.31
N ALA A 54 -15.14 15.92 -25.12
CA ALA A 54 -15.39 15.01 -24.00
C ALA A 54 -16.71 15.33 -23.26
N ALA A 55 -17.14 16.60 -23.31
CA ALA A 55 -18.35 17.09 -22.65
C ALA A 55 -19.66 16.44 -23.19
N VAL A 56 -19.66 15.96 -24.44
CA VAL A 56 -20.85 15.34 -25.06
C VAL A 56 -21.07 13.90 -24.58
N ALA A 57 -20.00 13.17 -24.22
CA ALA A 57 -20.07 11.81 -23.68
C ALA A 57 -20.36 11.78 -22.16
N LEU A 58 -20.09 12.88 -21.44
CA LEU A 58 -20.20 13.00 -19.98
C LEU A 58 -21.58 13.48 -19.48
N LYS A 59 -22.64 13.43 -20.31
CA LYS A 59 -24.01 13.83 -19.92
C LYS A 59 -24.61 13.03 -18.74
N VAL A 60 -23.96 11.97 -18.28
CA VAL A 60 -24.23 11.36 -16.97
C VAL A 60 -23.62 12.26 -15.90
N ASN A 61 -24.48 12.85 -15.06
CA ASN A 61 -24.16 13.77 -13.95
C ASN A 61 -22.67 13.80 -13.58
N THR A 62 -21.92 14.64 -14.30
CA THR A 62 -20.46 14.58 -14.41
C THR A 62 -19.78 14.63 -13.04
N GLN A 63 -20.37 15.37 -12.11
CA GLN A 63 -19.93 15.50 -10.72
C GLN A 63 -19.97 14.16 -9.95
N LEU A 64 -20.99 13.34 -10.18
CA LEU A 64 -21.16 12.04 -9.51
C LEU A 64 -20.12 11.01 -9.98
N LEU A 65 -19.81 10.99 -11.27
CA LEU A 65 -18.77 10.13 -11.85
C LEU A 65 -17.38 10.45 -11.27
N PHE A 66 -17.04 11.74 -11.17
CA PHE A 66 -15.75 12.17 -10.60
C PHE A 66 -15.60 11.79 -9.13
N VAL A 67 -16.66 11.98 -8.32
CA VAL A 67 -16.65 11.60 -6.90
C VAL A 67 -16.48 10.09 -6.73
N VAL A 68 -17.16 9.29 -7.55
CA VAL A 68 -17.04 7.83 -7.50
C VAL A 68 -15.65 7.36 -7.91
N ILE A 69 -15.05 7.94 -8.95
CA ILE A 69 -13.67 7.61 -9.38
C ILE A 69 -12.68 7.94 -8.26
N LEU A 70 -12.81 9.12 -7.64
CA LEU A 70 -11.95 9.50 -6.52
C LEU A 70 -12.13 8.61 -5.29
N ALA A 71 -13.36 8.22 -4.98
CA ALA A 71 -13.65 7.29 -3.90
C ALA A 71 -13.00 5.91 -4.15
N ILE A 72 -13.09 5.38 -5.37
CA ILE A 72 -12.47 4.11 -5.76
C ILE A 72 -10.95 4.19 -5.65
N ILE A 73 -10.36 5.27 -6.18
CA ILE A 73 -8.90 5.49 -6.11
C ILE A 73 -8.44 5.58 -4.65
N GLY A 74 -9.13 6.38 -3.83
CA GLY A 74 -8.84 6.52 -2.40
C GLY A 74 -8.95 5.20 -1.64
N MET A 75 -9.98 4.40 -1.95
CA MET A 75 -10.18 3.09 -1.35
C MET A 75 -9.05 2.11 -1.71
N VAL A 76 -8.65 2.04 -2.98
CA VAL A 76 -7.54 1.19 -3.43
C VAL A 76 -6.24 1.60 -2.74
N VAL A 77 -5.94 2.90 -2.69
CA VAL A 77 -4.74 3.42 -2.02
C VAL A 77 -4.76 3.04 -0.54
N PHE A 78 -5.88 3.27 0.13
CA PHE A 78 -6.03 2.95 1.54
C PHE A 78 -5.82 1.45 1.80
N ILE A 79 -6.44 0.57 1.02
CA ILE A 79 -6.31 -0.88 1.17
C ILE A 79 -4.86 -1.32 0.94
N VAL A 80 -4.20 -0.85 -0.11
CA VAL A 80 -2.83 -1.26 -0.43
C VAL A 80 -1.83 -0.78 0.64
N VAL A 81 -1.94 0.46 1.08
CA VAL A 81 -1.07 1.01 2.13
C VAL A 81 -1.29 0.30 3.45
N PHE A 82 -2.55 0.15 3.84
CA PHE A 82 -2.91 -0.47 5.12
C PHE A 82 -2.53 -1.95 5.15
N SER A 83 -2.85 -2.72 4.10
CA SER A 83 -2.50 -4.14 4.01
C SER A 83 -0.99 -4.37 4.00
N SER A 84 -0.23 -3.58 3.23
CA SER A 84 1.22 -3.72 3.16
C SER A 84 1.89 -3.41 4.50
N ARG A 85 1.42 -2.38 5.20
CA ARG A 85 1.88 -2.05 6.55
C ARG A 85 1.54 -3.17 7.55
N HIS A 86 0.29 -3.64 7.53
CA HIS A 86 -0.18 -4.66 8.44
C HIS A 86 0.57 -6.00 8.26
N GLN A 87 0.83 -6.41 7.02
CA GLN A 87 1.65 -7.59 6.74
C GLN A 87 3.07 -7.48 7.28
N TRP A 88 3.67 -6.28 7.26
CA TRP A 88 4.99 -6.08 7.84
C TRP A 88 4.96 -6.18 9.36
N GLU A 89 3.97 -5.56 10.01
CA GLU A 89 3.79 -5.62 11.46
C GLU A 89 3.61 -7.06 11.95
N MET A 90 2.82 -7.88 11.23
CA MET A 90 2.58 -9.28 11.59
C MET A 90 3.83 -10.16 11.44
N ASN A 91 4.62 -9.94 10.38
CA ASN A 91 5.91 -10.64 10.22
C ASN A 91 6.93 -10.22 11.28
N GLU A 92 6.92 -8.95 11.68
CA GLU A 92 7.77 -8.45 12.76
C GLU A 92 7.37 -9.03 14.12
N GLN A 93 6.07 -9.15 14.42
CA GLN A 93 5.58 -9.84 15.62
C GLN A 93 6.04 -11.31 15.65
N ARG A 94 5.83 -12.05 14.55
CA ARG A 94 6.30 -13.44 14.41
C ARG A 94 7.81 -13.56 14.64
N TYR A 95 8.60 -12.61 14.13
CA TYR A 95 10.04 -12.57 14.36
C TYR A 95 10.40 -12.42 15.84
N GLN A 96 9.73 -11.51 16.56
CA GLN A 96 9.97 -11.30 18.00
C GLN A 96 9.58 -12.54 18.84
N GLU A 97 8.48 -13.20 18.50
CA GLU A 97 8.05 -14.43 19.16
C GLU A 97 9.07 -15.56 19.00
N LEU A 98 9.62 -15.73 17.79
CA LEU A 98 10.64 -16.73 17.50
C LEU A 98 11.97 -16.42 18.20
N LEU A 99 12.36 -15.14 18.25
CA LEU A 99 13.53 -14.69 19.01
C LEU A 99 13.38 -14.96 20.51
N PHE A 100 12.22 -14.66 21.08
CA PHE A 100 11.95 -14.92 22.49
C PHE A 100 12.00 -16.42 22.81
N ARG A 101 11.44 -17.26 21.92
CA ARG A 101 11.53 -18.73 22.04
C ARG A 101 12.96 -19.24 21.97
N LYS A 102 13.79 -18.67 21.09
CA LYS A 102 15.22 -18.99 20.98
C LYS A 102 15.99 -18.61 22.24
N ASN A 103 15.78 -17.39 22.75
CA ASN A 103 16.49 -16.90 23.94
C ASN A 103 16.07 -17.62 25.23
N LYS A 104 14.89 -18.25 25.27
CA LYS A 104 14.44 -19.09 26.39
C LYS A 104 15.02 -20.51 26.34
N SER A 105 15.70 -20.87 25.25
CA SER A 105 16.32 -22.19 25.06
C SER A 105 17.83 -22.23 25.24
N ASP A 106 18.48 -21.07 25.27
CA ASP A 106 19.86 -20.87 25.72
C ASP A 106 19.88 -20.57 27.23
#